data_AF-A0A660QV17-F1
#
_entry.id   AF-A0A660QV17-F1
#
_cell.length_a   1.000
_cell.length_b   1.000
_cell.length_c   1.000
_cell.angle_alpha   90.00
_cell.angle_beta   90.00
_cell.angle_gamma   90.00
#
_symmetry.space_group_name_H-M   'P 1'
#
loop_
_entity.id
_entity.type
_entity.pdbx_description
1 polymer ?
#
loop_
_entity_poly.entity_id
_entity_poly.type
_entity_poly.pdbx_seq_one_letter_code
_entity_poly.pdbx_strand_id
1 'polypeptide(L)'
;MTQTTSMILLIVLFFALAGHYLSQKALLAKGWKADDPKPHIKRLSINGGALLVLALVALATAKFPFGLIGILLFIEAAACLAFAKKLRNR
;
A
#
# COMPACT_ATOMS: atom_id res chain seq x y z
N MET A 1 2.15 19.90 16.19
CA MET A 1 3.05 18.79 15.79
C MET A 1 4.47 19.32 15.84
N THR A 2 5.36 18.73 16.62
CA THR A 2 6.77 19.16 16.70
C THR A 2 7.57 18.60 15.50
N GLN A 3 8.70 19.21 15.15
CA GLN A 3 9.53 18.81 13.99
C GLN A 3 9.93 17.33 14.06
N THR A 4 10.27 16.83 15.24
CA THR A 4 10.63 15.42 15.49
C THR A 4 9.47 14.47 15.20
N THR A 5 8.24 14.80 15.64
CA THR A 5 7.04 13.99 15.37
C THR A 5 6.75 13.90 13.87
N SER A 6 6.94 15.00 13.12
CA SER A 6 6.76 15.02 11.68
C SER A 6 7.77 14.13 10.95
N MET A 7 9.04 14.15 11.37
CA MET A 7 10.08 13.30 10.78
C MET A 7 9.86 11.81 11.07
N ILE A 8 9.48 11.45 12.28
CA ILE A 8 9.18 10.04 12.63
C ILE A 8 8.02 9.54 11.78
N LEU A 9 6.94 10.32 11.67
CA LEU A 9 5.80 9.94 10.84
C LEU A 9 6.21 9.76 9.36
N LEU A 10 7.05 10.64 8.83
CA LEU A 10 7.56 10.53 7.48
C LEU A 10 8.34 9.24 7.24
N ILE A 11 9.27 8.92 8.14
CA ILE A 11 10.07 7.69 8.09
C ILE A 11 9.15 6.46 8.10
N VAL A 12 8.16 6.43 9.00
CA VAL A 12 7.18 5.34 9.07
C VAL A 12 6.41 5.20 7.76
N LEU A 13 5.94 6.30 7.16
CA LEU A 13 5.20 6.25 5.90
C LEU A 13 6.08 5.77 4.73
N PHE A 14 7.35 6.17 4.68
CA PHE A 14 8.30 5.66 3.67
C PHE A 14 8.59 4.17 3.84
N PHE A 15 8.80 3.70 5.06
CA PHE A 15 8.96 2.26 5.32
C PHE A 15 7.70 1.47 5.00
N ALA A 16 6.51 2.01 5.31
CA ALA A 16 5.24 1.42 4.91
C ALA A 16 5.15 1.30 3.39
N LEU A 17 5.46 2.37 2.64
CA LEU A 17 5.45 2.37 1.18
C LEU A 17 6.40 1.32 0.60
N ALA A 18 7.66 1.30 1.03
CA ALA A 18 8.66 0.35 0.54
C ALA A 18 8.30 -1.11 0.90
N GLY A 19 7.87 -1.35 2.14
CA GLY A 19 7.45 -2.67 2.60
C GLY A 19 6.25 -3.20 1.82
N HIS A 20 5.26 -2.34 1.57
CA HIS A 20 4.10 -2.69 0.76
C HIS A 20 4.46 -3.00 -0.69
N TYR A 21 5.32 -2.19 -1.32
CA TYR A 21 5.77 -2.41 -2.69
C TYR A 21 6.45 -3.78 -2.88
N LEU A 22 7.37 -4.13 -1.98
CA LEU A 22 8.08 -5.41 -2.00
C LEU A 22 7.12 -6.59 -1.74
N SER A 23 6.26 -6.45 -0.73
CA SER A 23 5.27 -7.47 -0.36
C SER A 23 4.27 -7.72 -1.50
N GLN A 24 3.80 -6.65 -2.17
CA GLN A 24 2.88 -6.72 -3.29
C GLN A 24 3.48 -7.49 -4.47
N LYS A 25 4.72 -7.19 -4.87
CA LYS A 25 5.41 -7.93 -5.93
C LYS A 25 5.57 -9.41 -5.58
N ALA A 26 5.98 -9.70 -4.34
CA ALA A 26 6.14 -11.08 -3.87
C ALA A 26 4.81 -11.84 -3.84
N LEU A 27 3.73 -11.20 -3.36
CA LEU A 27 2.39 -11.80 -3.32
C LEU A 27 1.82 -12.04 -4.72
N LEU A 28 2.03 -11.11 -5.65
CA LEU A 28 1.63 -11.29 -7.04
C LEU A 28 2.36 -12.48 -7.67
N ALA A 29 3.69 -12.55 -7.51
CA ALA A 29 4.49 -13.64 -8.06
C ALA A 29 4.09 -15.00 -7.47
N LYS A 30 3.81 -15.07 -6.16
CA LYS A 30 3.32 -16.30 -5.50
C LYS A 30 1.91 -16.67 -5.96
N GLY A 31 0.98 -15.70 -6.02
CA GLY A 31 -0.39 -15.93 -6.50
C GLY A 31 -0.45 -16.36 -7.97
N TRP A 32 0.50 -15.92 -8.79
CA TRP A 32 0.60 -16.34 -10.20
C TRP A 32 1.17 -17.75 -10.38
N LYS A 33 1.79 -18.33 -9.35
CA LYS A 33 2.33 -19.69 -9.40
C LYS A 33 1.51 -20.68 -8.59
N ALA A 34 0.66 -20.19 -7.69
CA ALA A 34 -0.21 -21.02 -6.87
C ALA A 34 -1.34 -21.65 -7.70
N ASP A 35 -1.71 -22.88 -7.33
CA ASP A 35 -2.89 -23.58 -7.84
C ASP A 35 -4.18 -22.92 -7.34
N ASP A 36 -4.20 -22.47 -6.08
CA ASP A 36 -5.26 -21.62 -5.53
C ASP A 36 -4.74 -20.19 -5.27
N PRO A 37 -5.09 -19.20 -6.12
CA PRO A 37 -4.67 -17.82 -5.93
C PRO A 37 -5.49 -17.08 -4.86
N LYS A 38 -6.60 -17.63 -4.35
CA LYS A 38 -7.53 -16.94 -3.42
C LYS A 38 -6.86 -16.37 -2.17
N PRO A 39 -5.94 -17.08 -1.47
CA PRO A 39 -5.27 -16.53 -0.29
C PRO A 39 -4.40 -15.30 -0.63
N HIS A 40 -3.78 -15.29 -1.82
CA HIS A 40 -2.95 -14.19 -2.29
C HIS A 40 -3.79 -12.99 -2.72
N ILE A 41 -4.93 -13.22 -3.37
CA ILE A 41 -5.93 -12.18 -3.70
C ILE A 41 -6.43 -11.51 -2.41
N LYS A 42 -6.78 -12.31 -1.39
CA LYS A 42 -7.24 -11.79 -0.10
C LYS A 42 -6.17 -10.93 0.57
N ARG A 43 -4.91 -11.39 0.60
CA ARG A 43 -3.79 -10.62 1.16
C ARG A 43 -3.52 -9.32 0.40
N LEU A 44 -3.51 -9.35 -0.93
CA LEU A 44 -3.36 -8.14 -1.75
C LEU A 44 -4.49 -7.14 -1.50
N SER A 45 -5.72 -7.63 -1.35
CA SER A 45 -6.89 -6.78 -1.07
C SER A 45 -6.81 -6.14 0.32
N ILE A 46 -6.40 -6.90 1.34
CA ILE A 46 -6.19 -6.38 2.71
C ILE A 46 -5.06 -5.35 2.72
N ASN A 47 -3.93 -5.64 2.06
CA ASN A 47 -2.80 -4.72 1.97
C ASN A 47 -3.20 -3.41 1.26
N GLY A 48 -3.94 -3.51 0.16
CA GLY A 48 -4.46 -2.34 -0.56
C GLY A 48 -5.43 -1.51 0.29
N GLY A 49 -6.34 -2.17 1.01
CA GLY A 49 -7.25 -1.49 1.93
C GLY A 49 -6.53 -0.77 3.07
N ALA A 50 -5.53 -1.40 3.68
CA ALA A 50 -4.73 -0.79 4.75
C ALA A 50 -3.97 0.45 4.25
N LEU A 51 -3.33 0.36 3.07
CA LEU A 51 -2.66 1.50 2.44
C LEU A 51 -3.63 2.63 2.11
N LEU A 52 -4.84 2.31 1.64
CA LEU A 52 -5.84 3.31 1.30
C LEU A 52 -6.24 4.13 2.54
N VAL A 53 -6.41 3.47 3.70
CA VAL A 53 -6.70 4.16 4.97
C VAL A 53 -5.54 5.09 5.35
N LEU A 54 -4.29 4.62 5.28
CA LEU A 54 -3.11 5.43 5.57
C LEU A 54 -2.97 6.61 4.59
N ALA A 55 -3.28 6.40 3.31
CA ALA A 55 -3.26 7.42 2.28
C ALA A 55 -4.28 8.53 2.59
N LEU A 56 -5.51 8.16 2.96
CA LEU A 56 -6.56 9.12 3.32
C LEU A 56 -6.18 9.94 4.55
N VAL A 57 -5.60 9.30 5.58
CA VAL A 57 -5.11 10.00 6.78
C VAL A 57 -3.99 10.97 6.41
N ALA A 58 -3.02 10.55 5.60
CA ALA A 58 -1.93 11.42 5.15
C ALA A 58 -2.44 12.60 4.30
N LEU A 59 -3.39 12.36 3.39
CA LEU A 59 -4.02 13.40 2.57
C LEU A 59 -4.82 14.41 3.41
N ALA A 60 -5.55 13.94 4.44
CA ALA A 60 -6.32 14.80 5.32
C ALA A 60 -5.45 15.81 6.09
N THR A 61 -4.15 15.52 6.29
CA THR A 61 -3.23 16.49 6.90
C THR A 61 -2.85 17.64 5.96
N ALA A 62 -3.07 17.50 4.65
CA ALA A 62 -2.94 18.49 3.57
C ALA A 62 -1.69 19.38 3.58
N LYS A 63 -0.64 19.00 4.31
CA LYS A 63 0.61 19.75 4.43
C LYS A 63 1.72 19.01 3.71
N PHE A 64 2.56 19.75 3.01
CA PHE A 64 3.83 19.21 2.53
C PHE A 64 4.67 18.73 3.71
N PRO A 65 5.35 17.57 3.64
CA PRO A 65 5.38 16.58 2.55
C PRO A 65 4.32 15.45 2.63
N PHE A 66 3.47 15.45 3.65
CA PHE A 66 2.48 14.38 3.90
C PHE A 66 1.45 14.21 2.77
N GLY A 67 1.02 15.31 2.13
CA GLY A 67 0.12 15.24 0.98
C GLY A 67 0.71 14.43 -0.18
N LEU A 68 1.99 14.65 -0.52
CA LEU A 68 2.69 13.91 -1.58
C LEU A 68 2.78 12.42 -1.25
N ILE A 69 3.11 12.10 0.00
CA ILE A 69 3.21 10.70 0.44
C ILE A 69 1.83 10.03 0.48
N GLY A 70 0.79 10.76 0.87
CA GLY A 70 -0.59 10.29 0.78
C GLY A 70 -0.97 9.90 -0.66
N ILE A 71 -0.59 10.70 -1.65
CA ILE A 71 -0.78 10.35 -3.07
C ILE A 71 -0.02 9.07 -3.44
N LEU A 72 1.24 8.93 -3.03
CA LEU A 72 2.04 7.73 -3.31
C LEU A 72 1.42 6.47 -2.69
N LEU A 73 0.98 6.54 -1.42
CA LEU A 73 0.30 5.45 -0.74
C LEU A 73 -1.02 5.09 -1.42
N PHE A 74 -1.75 6.09 -1.93
CA PHE A 74 -2.98 5.87 -2.69
C PHE A 74 -2.72 5.09 -3.99
N ILE A 75 -1.67 5.46 -4.74
CA ILE A 75 -1.28 4.76 -5.97
C ILE A 75 -0.93 3.30 -5.67
N GLU A 76 -0.16 3.04 -4.62
CA GLU A 76 0.19 1.67 -4.21
C GLU A 76 -1.04 0.86 -3.74
N ALA A 77 -1.97 1.50 -3.03
CA ALA A 77 -3.25 0.89 -2.66
C ALA A 77 -4.04 0.44 -3.90
N ALA A 78 -4.16 1.33 -4.90
CA ALA A 78 -4.83 1.04 -6.16
C ALA A 78 -4.13 -0.10 -6.92
N ALA A 79 -2.80 -0.10 -6.95
CA ALA A 79 -2.02 -1.15 -7.60
C ALA A 79 -2.23 -2.52 -6.93
N CYS A 80 -2.30 -2.59 -5.59
CA CYS A 80 -2.64 -3.81 -4.86
C CYS A 80 -4.00 -4.39 -5.28
N LEU A 81 -5.02 -3.54 -5.37
CA LEU A 81 -6.37 -3.94 -5.78
C LEU A 81 -6.42 -4.35 -7.26
N ALA A 82 -5.69 -3.66 -8.13
CA ALA A 82 -5.56 -4.03 -9.53
C ALA A 82 -4.91 -5.40 -9.70
N PHE A 83 -3.86 -5.70 -8.94
CA PHE A 83 -3.22 -7.02 -8.95
C PHE A 83 -4.12 -8.12 -8.36
N ALA A 84 -4.87 -7.84 -7.31
CA ALA A 84 -5.87 -8.76 -6.77
C ALA A 84 -6.93 -9.10 -7.84
N LYS A 85 -7.43 -8.08 -8.56
CA LYS A 85 -8.38 -8.26 -9.67
C LYS A 85 -7.75 -9.06 -10.82
N LYS A 86 -6.49 -8.79 -11.17
CA LYS A 86 -5.76 -9.50 -12.22
C LYS A 86 -5.60 -10.98 -11.87
N LEU A 87 -5.22 -11.30 -10.63
CA LEU A 87 -5.09 -12.68 -10.15
C LEU A 87 -6.42 -13.43 -10.09
N ARG A 88 -7.53 -12.73 -9.79
CA ARG A 88 -8.86 -13.33 -9.80
C ARG A 88 -9.31 -13.75 -11.20
N ASN A 89 -8.78 -13.09 -12.23
CA ASN A 89 -9.12 -13.32 -13.63
C ASN A 89 -8.04 -14.14 -14.38
N ARG A 90 -7.04 -14.67 -13.67
CA ARG A 90 -6.05 -15.62 -14.19
C ARG A 90 -6.66 -17.02 -14.20
#